data_AF-X0ZGK3-F1
#
_entry.id   AF-X0ZGK3-F1
#
_cell.length_a   1.000
_cell.length_b   1.000
_cell.length_c   1.000
_cell.angle_alpha   90.00
_cell.angle_beta   90.00
_cell.angle_gamma   90.00
#
_symmetry.space_group_name_H-M   'P 1'
#
loop_
_entity.id
_entity.type
_entity.pdbx_description
1 polymer ?
#
loop_
_entity_poly.entity_id
_entity_poly.type
_entity_poly.pdbx_seq_one_letter_code
_entity_poly.pdbx_strand_id
1 'polypeptide(L)'
;MLIREISNLLNFELVSAEGIPEVTYQYRSIKEALVGELPENILESIPKSYDIIGKIAIVEFDQMNILNDKKILSYKKKIAKALVNVNKSVETVYEKKSEVKGKFRLKELKIIYGDDNPETIHKENGCLFKLDVKSTYFTPRLVFERKRVSSSNFKKQEIIVDMFTGVGPFSIQIAKNNDAKIYAFDVNPSAYKYLIENIENN
;
A
#
# COMPACT_ATOMS: atom_id res chain seq x y z
N MET A 1 5.59 -7.70 42.79
CA MET A 1 6.49 -8.17 43.86
C MET A 1 7.92 -7.70 43.61
N LEU A 2 8.52 -8.02 42.45
CA LEU A 2 9.88 -7.58 42.05
C LEU A 2 10.15 -6.05 42.14
N ILE A 3 9.21 -5.22 41.68
CA ILE A 3 9.42 -3.76 41.61
C ILE A 3 9.49 -3.12 43.02
N ARG A 4 8.77 -3.68 44.00
CA ARG A 4 8.81 -3.20 45.40
C ARG A 4 10.10 -3.60 46.11
N GLU A 5 10.69 -4.74 45.75
CA GLU A 5 12.00 -5.15 46.29
C GLU A 5 13.11 -4.25 45.75
N ILE A 6 13.02 -3.84 44.48
CA ILE A 6 13.98 -2.92 43.83
C ILE A 6 13.89 -1.49 44.38
N SER A 7 12.69 -0.98 44.71
CA SER A 7 12.55 0.37 45.27
C SER A 7 13.25 0.54 46.62
N ASN A 8 13.22 -0.51 47.44
CA ASN A 8 13.88 -0.50 48.75
C ASN A 8 15.42 -0.51 48.65
N LEU A 9 15.97 -1.07 47.57
CA LEU A 9 17.41 -1.14 47.32
C LEU A 9 18.00 0.15 46.75
N LEU A 10 17.21 0.90 45.99
CA LEU A 10 17.67 2.07 45.22
C LEU A 10 17.09 3.41 45.72
N ASN A 11 16.40 3.40 46.86
CA ASN A 11 15.95 4.58 47.58
C ASN A 11 15.12 5.57 46.73
N PHE A 12 14.24 5.04 45.88
CA PHE A 12 13.31 5.84 45.07
C PHE A 12 11.86 5.56 45.48
N GLU A 13 11.02 6.58 45.36
CA GLU A 13 9.59 6.47 45.61
C GLU A 13 8.86 5.90 44.38
N LEU A 14 8.04 4.88 44.60
CA LEU A 14 7.29 4.22 43.55
C LEU A 14 5.94 4.95 43.38
N VAL A 15 5.90 5.92 42.47
CA VAL A 15 4.69 6.69 42.19
C VAL A 15 3.89 5.98 41.08
N SER A 16 2.65 5.61 41.36
CA SER A 16 1.71 5.17 40.32
C SER A 16 0.94 6.37 39.80
N ALA A 17 1.09 6.68 38.53
CA ALA A 17 0.24 7.65 37.83
C ALA A 17 -0.63 6.91 36.81
N GLU A 18 -1.92 7.26 36.73
CA GLU A 18 -2.70 6.91 35.54
C GLU A 18 -2.09 7.66 34.36
N GLY A 19 -1.60 6.93 33.37
CA GLY A 19 -1.08 7.54 32.16
C GLY A 19 -2.21 8.30 31.48
N ILE A 20 -2.06 9.63 31.36
CA ILE A 20 -2.95 10.42 30.52
C ILE A 20 -2.68 9.93 29.09
N PRO A 21 -3.68 9.33 28.39
CA PRO A 21 -3.47 8.91 27.03
C PRO A 21 -3.07 10.12 26.21
N GLU A 22 -1.89 10.08 25.61
CA GLU A 22 -1.46 11.14 24.71
C GLU A 22 -2.47 11.17 23.57
N VAL A 23 -3.29 12.22 23.51
CA VAL A 23 -4.42 12.34 22.55
C VAL A 23 -3.93 12.27 21.09
N THR A 24 -2.63 12.45 20.88
CA THR A 24 -1.93 12.40 19.60
C THR A 24 -1.19 11.10 19.31
N TYR A 25 -1.28 10.07 20.17
CA TYR A 25 -0.55 8.82 19.99
C TYR A 25 -0.90 8.16 18.65
N GLN A 26 0.11 7.91 17.82
CA GLN A 26 -0.04 7.18 16.57
C GLN A 26 0.56 5.80 16.73
N TYR A 27 -0.27 4.77 16.52
CA TYR A 27 0.19 3.40 16.47
C TYR A 27 1.25 3.23 15.39
N ARG A 28 2.36 2.56 15.73
CA ARG A 28 3.47 2.34 14.81
C ARG A 28 3.22 1.14 13.89
N SER A 29 2.30 0.25 14.28
CA SER A 29 1.91 -0.91 13.50
C SER A 29 0.44 -1.27 13.67
N ILE A 30 -0.09 -2.02 12.69
CA ILE A 30 -1.45 -2.58 12.76
C ILE A 30 -1.60 -3.51 13.96
N LYS A 31 -0.58 -4.33 14.26
CA LYS A 31 -0.60 -5.27 15.39
C LYS A 31 -0.74 -4.53 16.71
N GLU A 32 0.06 -3.48 16.90
CA GLU A 32 0.01 -2.63 18.09
C GLU A 32 -1.37 -1.99 18.28
N ALA A 33 -1.99 -1.49 17.19
CA ALA A 33 -3.32 -0.90 17.20
C ALA A 33 -4.44 -1.88 17.60
N LEU A 34 -4.17 -3.18 17.64
CA LEU A 34 -5.18 -4.23 17.86
C LEU A 34 -4.88 -5.13 19.07
N VAL A 35 -3.81 -4.85 19.84
CA VAL A 35 -3.53 -5.58 21.08
C VAL A 35 -4.70 -5.38 22.06
N GLY A 36 -5.21 -6.49 22.61
CA GLY A 36 -6.39 -6.49 23.47
C GLY A 36 -7.73 -6.41 22.73
N GLU A 37 -7.74 -6.11 21.43
CA GLU A 37 -8.94 -6.07 20.59
C GLU A 37 -9.21 -7.37 19.81
N LEU A 38 -8.15 -8.14 19.55
CA LEU A 38 -8.19 -9.40 18.79
C LEU A 38 -7.53 -10.53 19.60
N PRO A 39 -7.99 -11.78 19.41
CA PRO A 39 -7.32 -12.95 19.97
C PRO A 39 -5.87 -13.07 19.49
N GLU A 40 -4.98 -13.64 20.32
CA GLU A 40 -3.54 -13.69 20.05
C GLU A 40 -3.20 -14.43 18.75
N ASN A 41 -3.87 -15.57 18.48
CA ASN A 41 -3.71 -16.31 17.22
C ASN A 41 -4.10 -15.49 15.98
N ILE A 42 -5.06 -14.56 16.11
CA ILE A 42 -5.46 -13.65 15.05
C ILE A 42 -4.43 -12.53 14.88
N LEU A 43 -3.87 -12.01 15.99
CA LEU A 43 -2.81 -11.00 15.96
C LEU A 43 -1.56 -11.51 15.23
N GLU A 44 -1.20 -12.78 15.41
CA GLU A 44 -0.09 -13.40 14.69
C GLU A 44 -0.36 -13.59 13.19
N SER A 45 -1.63 -13.74 12.83
CA SER A 45 -2.07 -13.92 11.44
C SER A 45 -2.27 -12.59 10.69
N ILE A 46 -1.98 -11.44 11.32
CA ILE A 46 -2.06 -10.13 10.67
C ILE A 46 -1.05 -10.05 9.52
N PRO A 47 -1.49 -9.63 8.31
CA PRO A 47 -0.59 -9.44 7.19
C PRO A 47 0.55 -8.49 7.52
N LYS A 48 1.79 -8.95 7.31
CA LYS A 48 3.00 -8.17 7.62
C LYS A 48 3.30 -7.09 6.58
N SER A 49 2.72 -7.20 5.39
CA SER A 49 2.91 -6.27 4.28
C SER A 49 1.61 -6.03 3.53
N TYR A 50 1.54 -4.87 2.89
CA TYR A 50 0.44 -4.41 2.05
C TYR A 50 0.99 -3.37 1.08
N ASP A 51 0.31 -3.19 -0.05
CA ASP A 51 0.68 -2.18 -1.04
C ASP A 51 -0.20 -0.94 -0.85
N ILE A 52 0.40 0.25 -0.77
CA ILE A 52 -0.33 1.52 -0.82
C ILE A 52 -0.15 2.14 -2.21
N ILE A 53 -1.28 2.42 -2.87
CA ILE A 53 -1.36 3.09 -4.15
C ILE A 53 -2.21 4.34 -3.96
N GLY A 54 -1.57 5.49 -3.74
CA GLY A 54 -2.27 6.74 -3.50
C GLY A 54 -3.08 6.65 -2.20
N LYS A 55 -4.40 6.79 -2.31
CA LYS A 55 -5.34 6.69 -1.18
C LYS A 55 -5.87 5.28 -0.94
N ILE A 56 -5.40 4.29 -1.68
CA ILE A 56 -5.87 2.92 -1.62
C ILE A 56 -4.80 2.01 -1.02
N ALA A 57 -5.19 1.15 -0.07
CA ALA A 57 -4.36 0.04 0.38
C ALA A 57 -4.90 -1.30 -0.13
N ILE A 58 -3.99 -2.18 -0.53
CA ILE A 58 -4.30 -3.55 -0.98
C ILE A 58 -3.57 -4.52 -0.05
N VAL A 59 -4.35 -5.35 0.62
CA VAL A 59 -3.86 -6.30 1.64
C VAL A 59 -4.28 -7.73 1.28
N GLU A 60 -3.45 -8.70 1.64
CA GLU A 60 -3.68 -10.13 1.39
C GLU A 60 -3.75 -10.86 2.73
N PHE A 61 -4.82 -11.63 2.95
CA PHE A 61 -5.14 -12.27 4.24
C PHE A 61 -4.96 -13.79 4.22
N ASP A 62 -3.93 -14.30 3.55
CA ASP A 62 -3.74 -15.75 3.31
C ASP A 62 -3.80 -16.59 4.58
N GLN A 63 -3.07 -16.17 5.63
CA GLN A 63 -3.04 -16.90 6.90
C GLN A 63 -4.41 -16.94 7.57
N MET A 64 -5.19 -15.86 7.48
CA MET A 64 -6.54 -15.79 8.05
C MET A 64 -7.58 -16.52 7.22
N ASN A 65 -7.38 -16.69 5.91
CA ASN A 65 -8.29 -17.43 5.05
C ASN A 65 -8.34 -18.92 5.39
N ILE A 66 -7.29 -19.45 6.03
CA ILE A 66 -7.17 -20.85 6.43
C ILE A 66 -7.86 -21.10 7.78
N LEU A 67 -8.10 -20.05 8.57
CA LEU A 67 -8.71 -20.16 9.88
C LEU A 67 -10.22 -20.37 9.76
N ASN A 68 -10.73 -21.42 10.41
CA ASN A 68 -12.15 -21.72 10.48
C ASN A 68 -12.82 -21.01 11.67
N ASP A 69 -12.84 -19.67 11.64
CA ASP A 69 -13.56 -18.85 12.63
C ASP A 69 -14.68 -18.04 11.94
N LYS A 70 -15.90 -18.15 12.48
CA LYS A 70 -17.07 -17.41 11.97
C LYS A 70 -16.89 -15.88 12.04
N LYS A 71 -15.97 -15.39 12.87
CA LYS A 71 -15.64 -13.97 13.07
C LYS A 71 -14.52 -13.46 12.16
N ILE A 72 -13.93 -14.27 11.27
CA ILE A 72 -12.81 -13.85 10.40
C ILE A 72 -13.12 -12.56 9.63
N LEU A 73 -14.33 -12.43 9.06
CA LEU A 73 -14.69 -11.21 8.34
C LEU A 73 -14.67 -9.96 9.25
N SER A 74 -15.10 -10.10 10.50
CA SER A 74 -15.06 -9.01 11.48
C SER A 74 -13.62 -8.63 11.82
N TYR A 75 -12.74 -9.61 12.02
CA TYR A 75 -11.33 -9.37 12.31
C TYR A 75 -10.63 -8.68 11.13
N LYS A 76 -10.88 -9.11 9.90
CA LYS A 76 -10.32 -8.45 8.72
C LYS A 76 -10.79 -7.00 8.59
N LYS A 77 -12.05 -6.69 8.91
CA LYS A 77 -12.56 -5.31 8.96
C LYS A 77 -11.88 -4.47 10.03
N LYS A 78 -11.65 -5.04 11.22
CA LYS A 78 -10.86 -4.36 12.28
C LYS A 78 -9.43 -4.07 11.81
N ILE A 79 -8.80 -5.03 11.13
CA ILE A 79 -7.45 -4.87 10.58
C ILE A 79 -7.40 -3.79 9.50
N ALA A 80 -8.39 -3.77 8.60
CA ALA A 80 -8.49 -2.73 7.58
C ALA A 80 -8.69 -1.33 8.19
N LYS A 81 -9.53 -1.21 9.24
CA LYS A 81 -9.69 0.03 9.99
C LYS A 81 -8.39 0.46 10.67
N ALA A 82 -7.68 -0.47 11.30
CA ALA A 82 -6.37 -0.21 11.90
C ALA A 82 -5.33 0.22 10.86
N LEU A 83 -5.35 -0.37 9.66
CA LEU A 83 -4.47 0.02 8.55
C LEU A 83 -4.66 1.50 8.20
N VAL A 84 -5.91 1.97 8.09
CA VAL A 84 -6.24 3.38 7.84
C VAL A 84 -5.79 4.28 8.99
N ASN A 85 -5.96 3.85 10.25
CA ASN A 85 -5.49 4.62 11.41
C ASN A 85 -3.96 4.79 11.42
N VAL A 86 -3.22 3.77 10.99
CA VAL A 86 -1.75 3.79 10.89
C VAL A 86 -1.30 4.61 9.66
N ASN A 87 -2.05 4.57 8.56
CA ASN A 87 -1.70 5.22 7.30
C ASN A 87 -2.75 6.29 6.93
N LYS A 88 -2.57 7.51 7.43
CA LYS A 88 -3.55 8.60 7.30
C LYS A 88 -3.90 9.01 5.86
N SER A 89 -3.06 8.68 4.89
CA SER A 89 -3.35 8.94 3.47
C SER A 89 -4.31 7.93 2.85
N VAL A 90 -4.53 6.77 3.49
CA VAL A 90 -5.39 5.71 2.98
C VAL A 90 -6.83 5.98 3.39
N GLU A 91 -7.74 5.91 2.42
CA GLU A 91 -9.19 6.08 2.61
C GLU A 91 -9.93 4.77 2.35
N THR A 92 -9.42 3.97 1.40
CA THR A 92 -10.05 2.72 0.95
C THR A 92 -9.09 1.54 1.10
N VAL A 93 -9.60 0.40 1.58
CA VAL A 93 -8.83 -0.85 1.71
C VAL A 93 -9.51 -1.96 0.92
N TYR A 94 -8.76 -2.58 0.01
CA TYR A 94 -9.17 -3.78 -0.71
C TYR A 94 -8.41 -5.00 -0.21
N GLU A 95 -9.11 -6.13 -0.13
CA GLU A 95 -8.53 -7.45 0.01
C GLU A 95 -8.22 -8.05 -1.38
N LYS A 96 -6.98 -8.48 -1.59
CA LYS A 96 -6.58 -9.29 -2.74
C LYS A 96 -7.15 -10.71 -2.59
N LYS A 97 -7.93 -11.15 -3.58
CA LYS A 97 -8.61 -12.46 -3.61
C LYS A 97 -8.01 -13.46 -4.58
N SER A 98 -7.16 -13.00 -5.49
CA SER A 98 -6.52 -13.87 -6.45
C SER A 98 -5.10 -13.42 -6.75
N GLU A 99 -4.29 -14.39 -7.17
CA GLU A 99 -3.08 -14.12 -7.92
C GLU A 99 -3.34 -13.28 -9.17
N VAL A 100 -2.28 -12.65 -9.67
CA VAL A 100 -2.31 -11.84 -10.89
C VAL A 100 -2.51 -12.76 -12.09
N LYS A 101 -3.64 -12.62 -12.79
CA LYS A 101 -4.06 -13.55 -13.85
C LYS A 101 -4.59 -12.85 -15.10
N GLY A 102 -4.70 -13.63 -16.18
CA GLY A 102 -5.30 -13.22 -17.44
C GLY A 102 -4.41 -12.30 -18.30
N LYS A 103 -4.91 -11.98 -19.49
CA LYS A 103 -4.23 -11.18 -20.52
C LYS A 103 -3.82 -9.79 -20.02
N PHE A 104 -4.63 -9.19 -19.15
CA PHE A 104 -4.40 -7.84 -18.61
C PHE A 104 -3.69 -7.84 -17.25
N ARG A 105 -3.27 -9.00 -16.74
CA ARG A 105 -2.55 -9.15 -15.47
C ARG A 105 -3.29 -8.45 -14.32
N LEU A 106 -4.58 -8.71 -14.20
CA LEU A 106 -5.43 -8.13 -13.15
C LEU A 106 -5.53 -9.07 -11.94
N LYS A 107 -5.83 -8.49 -10.79
CA LYS A 107 -6.07 -9.18 -9.52
C LYS A 107 -7.51 -8.94 -9.11
N GLU A 108 -8.16 -9.95 -8.53
CA GLU A 108 -9.48 -9.78 -7.97
C GLU A 108 -9.39 -9.04 -6.63
N LEU A 109 -10.09 -7.92 -6.50
CA LEU A 109 -10.07 -7.07 -5.32
C LEU A 109 -11.47 -6.92 -4.74
N LYS A 110 -11.60 -7.21 -3.44
CA LYS A 110 -12.85 -7.05 -2.69
C LYS A 110 -12.72 -5.93 -1.66
N ILE A 111 -13.67 -4.99 -1.67
CA ILE A 111 -13.69 -3.90 -0.69
C ILE A 111 -13.83 -4.47 0.74
N ILE A 112 -13.04 -3.94 1.67
CA ILE A 112 -13.10 -4.34 3.09
C ILE A 112 -13.22 -3.16 4.07
N TYR A 113 -12.83 -1.96 3.65
CA TYR A 113 -13.02 -0.72 4.40
C TYR A 113 -13.06 0.49 3.45
N GLY A 114 -13.85 1.51 3.80
CA GLY A 114 -14.02 2.74 3.01
C GLY A 114 -15.03 2.59 1.87
N ASP A 115 -15.07 3.60 1.01
CA ASP A 115 -15.92 3.61 -0.18
C ASP A 115 -15.33 2.72 -1.28
N ASP A 116 -16.20 2.04 -2.03
CA ASP A 116 -15.77 1.24 -3.19
C ASP A 116 -15.45 2.13 -4.39
N ASN A 117 -14.36 2.89 -4.25
CA ASN A 117 -13.77 3.71 -5.29
C ASN A 117 -12.36 3.19 -5.62
N PRO A 118 -12.20 2.45 -6.73
CA PRO A 118 -10.90 1.87 -7.09
C PRO A 118 -9.97 2.86 -7.80
N GLU A 119 -10.43 4.08 -8.13
CA GLU A 119 -9.63 5.10 -8.78
C GLU A 119 -8.86 5.95 -7.77
N THR A 120 -7.58 6.21 -8.06
CA THR A 120 -6.69 7.01 -7.21
C THR A 120 -5.58 7.65 -8.02
N ILE A 121 -4.87 8.61 -7.42
CA ILE A 121 -3.62 9.16 -7.94
C ILE A 121 -2.47 8.67 -7.06
N HIS A 122 -1.51 7.98 -7.65
CA HIS A 122 -0.27 7.56 -6.99
C HIS A 122 0.86 8.52 -7.34
N LYS A 123 1.64 8.94 -6.35
CA LYS A 123 2.80 9.80 -6.53
C LYS A 123 4.08 9.01 -6.28
N GLU A 124 4.98 9.00 -7.24
CA GLU A 124 6.33 8.44 -7.08
C GLU A 124 7.34 9.14 -7.99
N ASN A 125 8.59 9.24 -7.54
CA ASN A 125 9.70 9.81 -8.32
C ASN A 125 9.41 11.16 -8.99
N GLY A 126 8.58 12.00 -8.34
CA GLY A 126 8.19 13.31 -8.86
C GLY A 126 7.10 13.28 -9.93
N CYS A 127 6.52 12.13 -10.24
CA CYS A 127 5.42 11.96 -11.20
C CYS A 127 4.10 11.60 -10.50
N LEU A 128 2.99 11.88 -11.18
CA LEU A 128 1.63 11.54 -10.77
C LEU A 128 1.05 10.49 -11.72
N PHE A 129 0.46 9.44 -11.17
CA PHE A 129 -0.16 8.35 -11.93
C PHE A 129 -1.59 8.17 -11.45
N LYS A 130 -2.55 8.65 -12.22
CA LYS A 130 -3.96 8.30 -12.07
C LYS A 130 -4.19 6.89 -12.61
N LEU A 131 -4.94 6.09 -11.86
CA LEU A 131 -5.26 4.71 -12.23
C LEU A 131 -6.45 4.17 -11.44
N ASP A 132 -7.10 3.17 -12.02
CA ASP A 132 -8.03 2.27 -11.32
C ASP A 132 -7.32 0.95 -11.01
N VAL A 133 -7.26 0.60 -9.72
CA VAL A 133 -6.52 -0.57 -9.21
C VAL A 133 -7.18 -1.92 -9.51
N LYS A 134 -8.45 -1.94 -9.93
CA LYS A 134 -9.19 -3.12 -10.38
C LYS A 134 -9.06 -3.34 -11.88
N SER A 135 -8.96 -2.27 -12.67
CA SER A 135 -8.92 -2.35 -14.14
C SER A 135 -7.52 -2.19 -14.74
N THR A 136 -6.50 -1.85 -13.95
CA THR A 136 -5.10 -1.73 -14.39
C THR A 136 -4.12 -2.47 -13.47
N TYR A 137 -2.98 -2.87 -14.03
CA TYR A 137 -1.87 -3.41 -13.26
C TYR A 137 -0.94 -2.28 -12.80
N PHE A 138 -0.70 -2.20 -11.50
CA PHE A 138 0.30 -1.30 -10.91
C PHE A 138 0.87 -1.92 -9.63
N THR A 139 2.17 -1.75 -9.41
CA THR A 139 2.82 -2.08 -8.14
C THR A 139 3.75 -0.95 -7.70
N PRO A 140 3.61 -0.47 -6.44
CA PRO A 140 4.50 0.54 -5.87
C PRO A 140 5.88 -0.05 -5.54
N ARG A 141 6.04 -1.37 -5.54
CA ARG A 141 7.31 -2.04 -5.18
C ARG A 141 8.43 -1.79 -6.20
N LEU A 142 8.08 -1.35 -7.41
CA LEU A 142 9.02 -1.05 -8.48
C LEU A 142 9.49 0.42 -8.50
N VAL A 143 9.13 1.23 -7.49
CA VAL A 143 9.55 2.65 -7.40
C VAL A 143 11.05 2.83 -7.61
N PHE A 144 11.88 2.04 -6.94
CA PHE A 144 13.34 2.15 -7.06
C PHE A 144 13.86 1.73 -8.42
N GLU A 145 13.26 0.68 -9.01
CA GLU A 145 13.65 0.20 -10.33
C GLU A 145 13.29 1.22 -11.42
N ARG A 146 12.11 1.84 -11.32
CA ARG A 146 11.72 2.95 -12.21
C ARG A 146 12.62 4.16 -12.07
N LYS A 147 13.02 4.50 -10.84
CA LYS A 147 14.02 5.56 -10.60
C LYS A 147 15.37 5.21 -11.23
N ARG A 148 15.83 3.97 -11.07
CA ARG A 148 17.09 3.49 -11.64
C ARG A 148 17.11 3.61 -13.16
N VAL A 149 16.05 3.13 -13.82
CA VAL A 149 15.94 3.20 -15.29
C VAL A 149 15.82 4.64 -15.76
N SER A 150 14.93 5.44 -15.18
CA SER A 150 14.73 6.85 -15.59
C SER A 150 15.93 7.76 -15.34
N SER A 151 16.85 7.37 -14.45
CA SER A 151 18.10 8.10 -14.19
C SER A 151 19.28 7.60 -15.03
N SER A 152 19.05 6.66 -15.95
CA SER A 152 20.10 6.14 -16.84
C SER A 152 20.50 7.18 -17.88
N ASN A 153 21.74 7.10 -18.37
CA ASN A 153 22.29 8.05 -19.34
C ASN A 153 21.84 7.72 -20.77
N PHE A 154 20.59 8.06 -21.11
CA PHE A 154 20.07 7.93 -22.47
C PHE A 154 20.71 8.95 -23.40
N LYS A 155 20.90 8.59 -24.67
CA LYS A 155 21.31 9.54 -25.70
C LYS A 155 20.16 10.49 -26.00
N LYS A 156 20.50 11.72 -26.37
CA LYS A 156 19.52 12.69 -26.86
C LYS A 156 18.74 12.08 -28.04
N GLN A 157 17.41 12.17 -27.99
CA GLN A 157 16.47 11.60 -28.96
C GLN A 157 16.57 10.07 -29.11
N GLU A 158 17.09 9.35 -28.11
CA GLU A 158 17.10 7.89 -28.12
C GLU A 158 15.67 7.35 -28.22
N ILE A 159 15.48 6.31 -29.05
CA ILE A 159 14.18 5.69 -29.24
C ILE A 159 14.03 4.55 -28.24
N ILE A 160 13.03 4.65 -27.38
CA ILE A 160 12.73 3.65 -26.35
C ILE A 160 11.37 3.03 -26.67
N VAL A 161 11.29 1.70 -26.55
CA VAL A 161 10.05 0.95 -26.73
C VAL A 161 9.67 0.32 -25.40
N ASP A 162 8.58 0.80 -24.80
CA ASP A 162 7.98 0.24 -23.60
C ASP A 162 6.82 -0.68 -24.01
N MET A 163 7.09 -1.99 -24.08
CA MET A 163 6.16 -2.98 -24.64
C MET A 163 4.94 -3.26 -23.75
N PHE A 164 5.03 -2.97 -22.44
CA PHE A 164 4.02 -3.30 -21.42
C PHE A 164 3.89 -2.14 -20.43
N THR A 165 3.56 -0.97 -20.97
CA THR A 165 3.69 0.29 -20.23
C THR A 165 2.66 0.44 -19.10
N GLY A 166 1.56 -0.29 -19.12
CA GLY A 166 0.46 -0.10 -18.19
C GLY A 166 -0.04 1.35 -18.24
N VAL A 167 -0.05 2.01 -17.07
CA VAL A 167 -0.43 3.43 -16.94
C VAL A 167 0.73 4.41 -17.15
N GLY A 168 1.87 3.91 -17.66
CA GLY A 168 3.04 4.70 -18.05
C GLY A 168 4.15 4.93 -17.02
N PRO A 169 4.29 4.18 -15.91
CA PRO A 169 5.20 4.61 -14.85
C PRO A 169 6.69 4.54 -15.25
N PHE A 170 7.09 3.67 -16.19
CA PHE A 170 8.44 3.75 -16.77
C PHE A 170 8.55 4.88 -17.79
N SER A 171 7.69 4.87 -18.81
CA SER A 171 7.74 5.81 -19.93
C SER A 171 7.71 7.27 -19.48
N ILE A 172 6.77 7.64 -18.60
CA ILE A 172 6.61 9.02 -18.13
C ILE A 172 7.82 9.47 -17.30
N GLN A 173 8.37 8.61 -16.44
CA GLN A 173 9.55 8.96 -15.64
C GLN A 173 10.80 9.11 -16.51
N ILE A 174 10.97 8.26 -17.52
CA ILE A 174 12.08 8.37 -18.47
C ILE A 174 11.96 9.69 -19.26
N ALA A 175 10.78 9.99 -19.82
CA ALA A 175 10.54 11.21 -20.59
C ALA A 175 10.71 12.49 -19.74
N LYS A 176 10.34 12.43 -18.46
CA LYS A 176 10.52 13.56 -17.54
C LYS A 176 11.98 13.91 -17.30
N ASN A 177 12.85 12.90 -17.23
CA ASN A 177 14.25 13.08 -16.86
C ASN A 177 15.19 13.17 -18.08
N ASN A 178 14.72 12.82 -19.28
CA ASN A 178 15.56 12.66 -20.46
C ASN A 178 14.86 13.16 -21.72
N ASP A 179 15.63 13.73 -22.64
CA ASP A 179 15.18 14.06 -24.00
C ASP A 179 15.17 12.78 -24.86
N ALA A 180 14.14 11.95 -24.70
CA ALA A 180 14.00 10.65 -25.36
C ALA A 180 12.66 10.52 -26.09
N LYS A 181 12.64 9.77 -27.20
CA LYS A 181 11.42 9.45 -27.94
C LYS A 181 10.90 8.09 -27.50
N ILE A 182 9.73 8.06 -26.86
CA ILE A 182 9.20 6.83 -26.27
C ILE A 182 7.96 6.36 -27.02
N TYR A 183 7.96 5.09 -27.42
CA TYR A 183 6.78 4.39 -27.91
C TYR A 183 6.28 3.46 -26.80
N ALA A 184 5.11 3.78 -26.26
CA ALA A 184 4.53 3.09 -25.11
C ALA A 184 3.31 2.28 -25.55
N PHE A 185 3.36 0.96 -25.31
CA PHE A 185 2.34 0.01 -25.73
C PHE A 185 1.75 -0.70 -24.52
N ASP A 186 0.43 -0.87 -24.52
CA ASP A 186 -0.25 -1.81 -23.64
C ASP A 186 -1.45 -2.41 -24.36
N VAL A 187 -1.77 -3.66 -24.01
CA VAL A 187 -2.91 -4.36 -24.59
C VAL A 187 -4.20 -4.12 -23.81
N ASN A 188 -4.10 -3.61 -22.58
CA ASN A 188 -5.24 -3.25 -21.75
C ASN A 188 -5.75 -1.84 -22.13
N PRO A 189 -6.97 -1.73 -22.69
CA PRO A 189 -7.52 -0.43 -23.09
C PRO A 189 -7.75 0.52 -21.91
N SER A 190 -8.02 0.00 -20.71
CA SER A 190 -8.16 0.83 -19.51
C SER A 190 -6.83 1.45 -19.11
N ALA A 191 -5.74 0.67 -19.20
CA ALA A 191 -4.40 1.16 -18.93
C ALA A 191 -3.99 2.23 -19.94
N TYR A 192 -4.31 2.03 -21.22
CA TYR A 192 -4.10 3.04 -22.27
C TYR A 192 -4.85 4.35 -21.98
N LYS A 193 -6.12 4.28 -21.56
CA LYS A 193 -6.88 5.48 -21.19
C LYS A 193 -6.16 6.28 -20.09
N TYR A 194 -5.74 5.61 -19.01
CA TYR A 194 -4.99 6.27 -17.94
C TYR A 194 -3.61 6.74 -18.37
N LEU A 195 -2.93 6.02 -19.27
CA LEU A 195 -1.66 6.46 -19.83
C LEU A 195 -1.79 7.83 -20.51
N ILE A 196 -2.81 8.03 -21.34
CA ILE A 196 -3.06 9.32 -22.00
C ILE A 196 -3.29 10.43 -20.96
N GLU A 197 -4.17 10.21 -19.98
CA GLU A 197 -4.38 11.16 -18.89
C GLU A 197 -3.09 11.44 -18.12
N ASN A 198 -2.25 10.42 -17.88
CA ASN A 198 -1.00 10.58 -17.14
C ASN A 198 0.07 11.32 -17.94
N ILE A 199 0.10 11.19 -19.28
CA ILE A 199 1.00 11.98 -20.13
C ILE A 199 0.67 13.47 -20.02
N GLU A 200 -0.60 13.84 -19.98
CA GLU A 200 -1.02 15.25 -19.85
C GLU A 200 -0.73 15.84 -18.46
N ASN A 201 -0.68 15.00 -17.43
CA ASN A 201 -0.54 15.40 -16.03
C ASN A 201 0.92 15.47 -15.52
N ASN A 202 1.93 15.20 -16.36
CA ASN A 202 3.35 15.13 -15.95
C ASN A 202 4.28 15.98 -16.80
#